data_AF-A0A4S8LMK1-F1
#
_entry.id   AF-A0A4S8LMK1-F1
#
_cell.length_a   1.000
_cell.length_b   1.000
_cell.length_c   1.000
_cell.angle_alpha   90.00
_cell.angle_beta   90.00
_cell.angle_gamma   90.00
#
_symmetry.space_group_name_H-M   'P 1'
#
loop_
_entity.id
_entity.type
_entity.pdbx_description
1 polymer ?
#
loop_
_entity_poly.entity_id
_entity_poly.type
_entity_poly.pdbx_seq_one_letter_code
_entity_poly.pdbx_strand_id
1 'polypeptide(L)'
;LNNIKNWHTALGIPAMDTAFGFGGDSEAYSFKIGEKMCTFHRAEMAPPCGVYGINYSRQVFIHTELSPHCWSITWTTFRKPTFTGCAFFVPQYGLMVIQAGNTAHGWEPGQLHGTLLPGTPPDPKYCFPEIGQAGIAIVTSIRIPALYEKWLQENCDLEEVAEELQGILAEEEAEENADE
;
A
#
# COMPACT_ATOMS: atom_id res chain seq x y z
N LEU A 1 0.14 -25.24 -11.26
CA LEU A 1 0.29 -23.83 -10.85
C LEU A 1 0.98 -22.92 -11.89
N ASN A 2 1.14 -23.34 -13.16
CA ASN A 2 2.01 -22.66 -14.14
C ASN A 2 1.34 -21.64 -15.09
N ASN A 3 0.13 -21.14 -14.81
CA ASN A 3 -0.52 -20.22 -15.76
C ASN A 3 -1.39 -19.11 -15.14
N ILE A 4 -1.00 -18.61 -13.96
CA ILE A 4 -1.69 -17.44 -13.35
C ILE A 4 -1.56 -16.19 -14.23
N LYS A 5 -0.44 -16.04 -14.97
CA LYS A 5 -0.18 -14.85 -15.79
C LYS A 5 -1.20 -14.61 -16.90
N ASN A 6 -1.85 -15.65 -17.46
CA ASN A 6 -2.80 -15.52 -18.57
C ASN A 6 -4.24 -15.92 -18.22
N TRP A 7 -4.52 -16.17 -16.95
CA TRP A 7 -5.86 -16.57 -16.50
C TRP A 7 -6.92 -15.49 -16.79
N HIS A 8 -6.54 -14.21 -16.72
CA HIS A 8 -7.41 -13.09 -17.06
C HIS A 8 -7.84 -13.11 -18.54
N THR A 9 -6.94 -13.46 -19.48
CA THR A 9 -7.25 -13.60 -20.90
C THR A 9 -8.20 -14.78 -21.17
N ALA A 10 -8.01 -15.90 -20.46
CA ALA A 10 -8.85 -17.08 -20.59
C ALA A 10 -10.31 -16.84 -20.12
N LEU A 11 -10.52 -15.87 -19.24
CA LEU A 11 -11.84 -15.46 -18.77
C LEU A 11 -12.43 -14.25 -19.51
N GLY A 12 -11.75 -13.77 -20.57
CA GLY A 12 -12.21 -12.62 -21.35
C GLY A 12 -12.14 -11.28 -20.59
N ILE A 13 -11.26 -11.19 -19.58
CA ILE A 13 -11.12 -9.98 -18.75
C ILE A 13 -10.06 -9.06 -19.40
N PRO A 14 -10.42 -7.83 -19.81
CA PRO A 14 -9.49 -6.89 -20.42
C PRO A 14 -8.44 -6.37 -19.42
N ALA A 15 -7.19 -6.22 -19.86
CA ALA A 15 -6.08 -5.73 -19.04
C ALA A 15 -5.87 -4.21 -19.25
N MET A 16 -5.75 -3.42 -18.17
CA MET A 16 -5.58 -1.96 -18.15
C MET A 16 -4.11 -1.49 -18.31
N ASP A 17 -3.76 -0.66 -19.29
CA ASP A 17 -2.39 -0.15 -19.55
C ASP A 17 -1.49 0.16 -18.30
N THR A 18 -0.32 -0.49 -18.22
CA THR A 18 0.70 -0.31 -17.15
C THR A 18 1.49 0.99 -17.25
N ALA A 19 1.28 1.83 -18.28
CA ALA A 19 2.06 3.03 -18.52
C ALA A 19 1.79 4.20 -17.55
N PHE A 20 0.82 4.10 -16.64
CA PHE A 20 0.61 5.10 -15.59
C PHE A 20 1.69 4.95 -14.50
N GLY A 21 2.72 5.81 -14.59
CA GLY A 21 3.92 5.74 -13.77
C GLY A 21 3.68 5.83 -12.26
N PHE A 22 4.36 4.96 -11.53
CA PHE A 22 4.63 5.14 -10.10
C PHE A 22 5.53 6.37 -9.95
N GLY A 23 5.16 7.28 -9.05
CA GLY A 23 5.85 8.57 -8.89
C GLY A 23 7.39 8.45 -8.84
N GLY A 24 8.04 9.29 -9.64
CA GLY A 24 9.50 9.54 -9.63
C GLY A 24 9.76 11.04 -9.49
N ASP A 25 10.96 11.51 -9.87
CA ASP A 25 11.34 12.93 -9.93
C ASP A 25 10.37 13.72 -10.82
N SER A 26 9.23 14.09 -10.27
CA SER A 26 8.33 15.04 -10.90
C SER A 26 9.00 16.40 -10.77
N GLU A 27 9.37 17.01 -11.90
CA GLU A 27 9.91 18.37 -11.95
C GLU A 27 9.04 19.37 -11.17
N ALA A 28 7.74 19.06 -11.04
CA ALA A 28 6.83 19.78 -10.17
C ALA A 28 5.66 18.92 -9.66
N TYR A 29 5.21 19.18 -8.43
CA TYR A 29 3.92 18.73 -7.90
C TYR A 29 3.02 19.95 -7.65
N SER A 30 1.79 19.90 -8.14
CA SER A 30 0.81 20.97 -7.98
C SER A 30 -0.43 20.49 -7.23
N PHE A 31 -0.94 21.34 -6.34
CA PHE A 31 -2.25 21.15 -5.73
C PHE A 31 -3.02 22.47 -5.65
N LYS A 32 -4.35 22.37 -5.63
CA LYS A 32 -5.25 23.53 -5.63
C LYS A 32 -5.76 23.81 -4.22
N ILE A 33 -5.61 25.05 -3.75
CA ILE A 33 -6.23 25.54 -2.51
C ILE A 33 -7.21 26.65 -2.90
N GLY A 34 -8.51 26.41 -2.76
CA GLY A 34 -9.54 27.32 -3.25
C GLY A 34 -9.45 27.50 -4.76
N GLU A 35 -9.24 28.72 -5.24
CA GLU A 35 -9.03 29.01 -6.67
C GLU A 35 -7.56 29.01 -7.11
N LYS A 36 -6.62 28.96 -6.15
CA LYS A 36 -5.19 29.11 -6.43
C LYS A 36 -4.52 27.75 -6.63
N MET A 37 -3.75 27.64 -7.72
CA MET A 37 -2.86 26.50 -7.94
C MET A 37 -1.50 26.78 -7.29
N CYS A 38 -1.08 25.92 -6.37
CA CYS A 38 0.24 25.96 -5.73
C CYS A 38 1.12 24.89 -6.36
N THR A 39 2.29 25.26 -6.89
CA THR A 39 3.22 24.34 -7.56
C THR A 39 4.57 24.37 -6.86
N PHE A 40 5.05 23.20 -6.47
CA PHE A 40 6.36 23.00 -5.87
C PHE A 40 7.27 22.38 -6.93
N HIS A 41 8.40 23.01 -7.21
CA HIS A 41 9.36 22.52 -8.20
C HIS A 41 10.54 21.85 -7.51
N ARG A 42 11.03 20.75 -8.07
CA ARG A 42 12.25 20.04 -7.60
C ARG A 42 12.23 19.68 -6.11
N ALA A 43 11.05 19.46 -5.55
CA ALA A 43 10.91 18.97 -4.18
C ALA A 43 10.93 17.43 -4.22
N GLU A 44 11.86 16.81 -3.50
CA GLU A 44 11.81 15.38 -3.26
C GLU A 44 10.50 15.07 -2.50
N MET A 45 9.57 14.39 -3.16
CA MET A 45 8.31 14.01 -2.53
C MET A 45 8.59 12.96 -1.47
N ALA A 46 7.97 13.15 -0.30
CA ALA A 46 7.96 12.15 0.75
C ALA A 46 7.52 10.80 0.16
N PRO A 47 8.15 9.69 0.58
CA PRO A 47 7.72 8.37 0.14
C PRO A 47 6.21 8.20 0.40
N PRO A 48 5.45 7.66 -0.56
CA PRO A 48 4.05 7.37 -0.31
C PRO A 48 3.95 6.31 0.80
N CYS A 49 3.17 6.62 1.85
CA CYS A 49 2.92 5.70 2.99
C CYS A 49 1.47 5.20 3.02
N GLY A 50 0.70 5.50 1.98
CA GLY A 50 -0.66 5.02 1.86
C GLY A 50 -1.31 5.41 0.55
N VAL A 51 -2.33 4.66 0.17
CA VAL A 51 -3.11 4.85 -1.04
C VAL A 51 -4.57 4.92 -0.66
N TYR A 52 -5.25 5.98 -1.11
CA TYR A 52 -6.70 6.06 -1.04
C TYR A 52 -7.29 5.52 -2.35
N GLY A 53 -8.13 4.50 -2.26
CA GLY A 53 -8.76 3.85 -3.41
C GLY A 53 -10.27 4.04 -3.40
N ILE A 54 -10.84 4.37 -4.56
CA ILE A 54 -12.29 4.37 -4.81
C ILE A 54 -12.57 3.33 -5.89
N ASN A 55 -13.48 2.39 -5.62
CA ASN A 55 -13.80 1.26 -6.49
C ASN A 55 -12.55 0.57 -7.06
N TYR A 56 -11.50 0.49 -6.23
CA TYR A 56 -10.17 0.13 -6.69
C TYR A 56 -10.12 -1.33 -7.15
N SER A 57 -9.46 -1.53 -8.28
CA SER A 57 -9.02 -2.83 -8.78
C SER A 57 -7.72 -2.64 -9.55
N ARG A 58 -6.90 -3.68 -9.66
CA ARG A 58 -5.61 -3.62 -10.35
C ARG A 58 -5.58 -4.57 -11.54
N GLN A 59 -4.97 -4.13 -12.65
CA GLN A 59 -4.83 -4.89 -13.91
C GLN A 59 -4.27 -6.29 -13.69
N VAL A 60 -3.19 -6.38 -12.91
CA VAL A 60 -2.60 -7.65 -12.53
C VAL A 60 -3.36 -8.11 -11.30
N PHE A 61 -4.44 -8.85 -11.57
CA PHE A 61 -5.37 -9.35 -10.57
C PHE A 61 -4.65 -10.00 -9.39
N ILE A 62 -3.53 -10.68 -9.63
CA ILE A 62 -2.68 -11.32 -8.61
C ILE A 62 -1.24 -10.84 -8.74
N HIS A 63 -0.71 -10.19 -7.71
CA HIS A 63 0.66 -9.71 -7.69
C HIS A 63 1.28 -9.85 -6.31
N THR A 64 2.56 -9.52 -6.24
CA THR A 64 3.31 -9.27 -5.00
C THR A 64 3.75 -7.82 -5.02
N GLU A 65 3.95 -7.24 -3.85
CA GLU A 65 4.53 -5.91 -3.68
C GLU A 65 5.80 -6.03 -2.84
N LEU A 66 6.82 -5.26 -3.21
CA LEU A 66 7.97 -5.09 -2.34
C LEU A 66 7.56 -4.09 -1.25
N SER A 67 7.70 -4.51 0.01
CA SER A 67 7.40 -3.70 1.18
C SER A 67 8.55 -3.83 2.18
N PRO A 68 8.96 -2.74 2.84
CA PRO A 68 9.95 -2.81 3.91
C PRO A 68 9.40 -3.49 5.18
N HIS A 69 8.08 -3.63 5.30
CA HIS A 69 7.43 -4.35 6.40
C HIS A 69 6.82 -5.66 5.93
N CYS A 70 6.80 -6.65 6.83
CA CYS A 70 6.15 -7.93 6.59
C CYS A 70 4.63 -7.80 6.37
N TRP A 71 4.00 -6.80 6.98
CA TRP A 71 2.54 -6.63 6.94
C TRP A 71 2.15 -5.26 6.39
N SER A 72 1.07 -5.24 5.62
CA SER A 72 0.33 -4.03 5.27
C SER A 72 -1.10 -4.15 5.75
N ILE A 73 -1.74 -2.99 5.94
CA ILE A 73 -3.10 -2.90 6.48
C ILE A 73 -3.95 -2.12 5.48
N THR A 74 -5.19 -2.55 5.31
CA THR A 74 -6.17 -1.83 4.51
C THR A 74 -7.42 -1.69 5.33
N TRP A 75 -8.02 -0.53 5.21
CA TRP A 75 -9.23 -0.14 5.88
C TRP A 75 -10.24 0.29 4.83
N THR A 76 -11.28 -0.53 4.67
CA THR A 76 -12.44 -0.16 3.88
C THR A 76 -13.28 0.79 4.72
N THR A 77 -13.23 2.09 4.39
CA THR A 77 -13.94 3.14 5.13
C THR A 77 -15.43 3.15 4.77
N PHE A 78 -15.76 2.81 3.52
CA PHE A 78 -17.12 2.83 3.01
C PHE A 78 -17.37 1.68 2.05
N ARG A 79 -18.55 1.05 2.18
CA ARG A 79 -19.07 0.11 1.19
C ARG A 79 -20.59 0.17 1.13
N LYS A 80 -21.13 0.22 -0.08
CA LYS A 80 -22.58 0.13 -0.31
C LYS A 80 -23.07 -1.32 -0.11
N PRO A 81 -24.22 -1.54 0.58
CA PRO A 81 -24.72 -2.89 0.84
C PRO A 81 -24.97 -3.74 -0.42
N THR A 82 -25.40 -3.13 -1.52
CA THR A 82 -25.71 -3.82 -2.79
C THR A 82 -24.51 -3.94 -3.73
N PHE A 83 -23.35 -3.38 -3.36
CA PHE A 83 -22.19 -3.34 -4.22
C PHE A 83 -21.46 -4.68 -4.23
N THR A 84 -21.20 -5.19 -5.43
CA THR A 84 -20.49 -6.45 -5.66
C THR A 84 -19.09 -6.20 -6.21
N GLY A 85 -18.22 -7.21 -6.15
CA GLY A 85 -16.82 -7.07 -6.56
C GLY A 85 -15.95 -6.40 -5.49
N CYS A 86 -14.75 -5.97 -5.91
CA CYS A 86 -13.71 -5.39 -5.04
C CYS A 86 -13.36 -6.20 -3.79
N ALA A 87 -13.62 -7.51 -3.80
CA ALA A 87 -13.17 -8.39 -2.73
C ALA A 87 -11.65 -8.59 -2.86
N PHE A 88 -10.99 -8.64 -1.72
CA PHE A 88 -9.56 -8.92 -1.64
C PHE A 88 -9.37 -10.43 -1.55
N PHE A 89 -8.32 -10.99 -2.14
CA PHE A 89 -8.09 -12.43 -2.07
C PHE A 89 -6.61 -12.76 -2.06
N VAL A 90 -6.27 -13.85 -1.37
CA VAL A 90 -4.91 -14.35 -1.19
C VAL A 90 -4.89 -15.81 -1.66
N PRO A 91 -4.53 -16.07 -2.94
CA PRO A 91 -4.64 -17.39 -3.55
C PRO A 91 -3.88 -18.50 -2.84
N GLN A 92 -2.75 -18.18 -2.23
CA GLN A 92 -1.89 -19.16 -1.55
C GLN A 92 -2.63 -19.85 -0.40
N TYR A 93 -3.57 -19.15 0.23
CA TYR A 93 -4.37 -19.67 1.33
C TYR A 93 -5.81 -20.02 0.94
N GLY A 94 -6.20 -19.80 -0.32
CA GLY A 94 -7.60 -19.94 -0.75
C GLY A 94 -8.55 -18.98 -0.03
N LEU A 95 -8.04 -17.86 0.47
CA LEU A 95 -8.83 -16.88 1.24
C LEU A 95 -9.37 -15.78 0.33
N MET A 96 -10.64 -15.42 0.54
CA MET A 96 -11.29 -14.27 -0.08
C MET A 96 -11.95 -13.43 1.01
N VAL A 97 -11.50 -12.19 1.15
CA VAL A 97 -12.04 -11.18 2.06
C VAL A 97 -13.09 -10.37 1.33
N ILE A 98 -14.35 -10.70 1.60
CA ILE A 98 -15.49 -9.88 1.19
C ILE A 98 -15.49 -8.62 2.06
N GLN A 99 -15.17 -7.48 1.47
CA GLN A 99 -15.07 -6.23 2.22
C GLN A 99 -16.45 -5.83 2.75
N ALA A 100 -16.45 -5.18 3.91
CA ALA A 100 -17.59 -4.46 4.46
C ALA A 100 -17.19 -3.02 4.77
N GLY A 101 -18.18 -2.15 4.97
CA GLY A 101 -17.90 -0.79 5.41
C GLY A 101 -17.31 -0.81 6.81
N ASN A 102 -16.33 0.06 7.05
CA ASN A 102 -15.62 0.20 8.33
C ASN A 102 -14.95 -1.10 8.83
N THR A 103 -14.29 -1.84 7.93
CA THR A 103 -13.52 -3.04 8.30
C THR A 103 -12.07 -2.91 7.86
N ALA A 104 -11.16 -3.38 8.69
CA ALA A 104 -9.74 -3.44 8.38
C ALA A 104 -9.24 -4.90 8.34
N HIS A 105 -8.28 -5.18 7.48
CA HIS A 105 -7.55 -6.44 7.48
C HIS A 105 -6.08 -6.20 7.11
N GLY A 106 -5.23 -7.11 7.56
CA GLY A 106 -3.82 -7.14 7.21
C GLY A 106 -3.51 -8.22 6.18
N TRP A 107 -2.50 -8.00 5.34
CA TRP A 107 -1.93 -9.01 4.46
C TRP A 107 -0.41 -8.83 4.38
N GLU A 108 0.28 -9.89 3.96
CA GLU A 108 1.70 -9.83 3.63
C GLU A 108 1.87 -9.40 2.16
N PRO A 109 2.44 -8.22 1.87
CA PRO A 109 2.57 -7.73 0.50
C PRO A 109 3.47 -8.62 -0.37
N GLY A 110 4.46 -9.28 0.25
CA GLY A 110 5.38 -10.20 -0.42
C GLY A 110 4.69 -11.47 -0.95
N GLN A 111 3.47 -11.77 -0.51
CA GLN A 111 2.70 -12.91 -0.98
C GLN A 111 1.78 -12.56 -2.14
N LEU A 112 1.35 -13.57 -2.90
CA LEU A 112 0.40 -13.37 -3.98
C LEU A 112 -0.94 -12.91 -3.41
N HIS A 113 -1.38 -11.73 -3.82
CA HIS A 113 -2.64 -11.14 -3.40
C HIS A 113 -3.26 -10.30 -4.51
N GLY A 114 -4.51 -9.90 -4.31
CA GLY A 114 -5.26 -9.23 -5.36
C GLY A 114 -6.61 -8.67 -4.93
N THR A 115 -7.18 -7.84 -5.82
CA THR A 115 -8.51 -7.25 -5.63
C THR A 115 -9.37 -7.49 -6.85
N LEU A 116 -10.58 -8.01 -6.65
CA LEU A 116 -11.57 -8.23 -7.69
C LEU A 116 -11.98 -6.93 -8.40
N LEU A 117 -12.40 -7.04 -9.66
CA LEU A 117 -13.02 -5.92 -10.37
C LEU A 117 -14.28 -5.44 -9.62
N PRO A 118 -14.58 -4.13 -9.66
CA PRO A 118 -15.85 -3.62 -9.18
C PRO A 118 -16.99 -4.19 -10.01
N GLY A 119 -18.11 -4.55 -9.35
CA GLY A 119 -19.32 -5.04 -10.00
C GLY A 119 -20.13 -3.96 -10.71
N THR A 120 -19.46 -2.98 -11.32
CA THR A 120 -20.05 -1.88 -12.07
C THR A 120 -19.62 -1.95 -13.53
N PRO A 121 -20.53 -1.72 -14.49
CA PRO A 121 -20.15 -1.67 -15.89
C PRO A 121 -19.15 -0.52 -16.12
N PRO A 122 -18.22 -0.65 -17.08
CA PRO A 122 -17.38 0.46 -17.50
C PRO A 122 -18.27 1.60 -18.01
N ASP A 123 -18.09 2.82 -17.45
CA ASP A 123 -18.87 3.98 -17.88
C ASP A 123 -18.44 4.39 -19.31
N PRO A 124 -19.34 4.37 -20.31
CA PRO A 124 -19.00 4.70 -21.70
C PRO A 124 -18.60 6.17 -21.92
N LYS A 125 -18.77 7.05 -20.92
CA LYS A 125 -18.43 8.47 -20.99
C LYS A 125 -17.25 8.88 -20.09
N TYR A 126 -16.56 7.94 -19.45
CA TYR A 126 -15.50 8.23 -18.48
C TYR A 126 -15.96 9.18 -17.35
N CYS A 127 -17.26 9.18 -17.03
CA CYS A 127 -17.74 9.90 -15.85
C CYS A 127 -17.22 9.19 -14.59
N PHE A 128 -17.03 9.96 -13.51
CA PHE A 128 -16.62 9.39 -12.23
C PHE A 128 -17.65 8.33 -11.82
N PRO A 129 -17.26 7.06 -11.66
CA PRO A 129 -18.21 6.01 -11.37
C PRO A 129 -18.84 6.25 -9.99
N GLU A 130 -20.08 5.83 -9.82
CA GLU A 130 -20.75 5.84 -8.53
C GLU A 130 -19.87 5.15 -7.48
N ILE A 131 -19.60 5.82 -6.36
CA ILE A 131 -18.77 5.27 -5.29
C ILE A 131 -19.50 4.09 -4.65
N GLY A 132 -18.98 2.88 -4.85
CA GLY A 132 -19.50 1.64 -4.29
C GLY A 132 -18.64 1.12 -3.13
N GLN A 133 -17.33 1.35 -3.20
CA GLN A 133 -16.37 1.08 -2.14
C GLN A 133 -15.31 2.18 -2.10
N ALA A 134 -14.89 2.56 -0.90
CA ALA A 134 -13.72 3.40 -0.69
C ALA A 134 -12.91 2.90 0.50
N GLY A 135 -11.61 3.15 0.48
CA GLY A 135 -10.72 2.71 1.55
C GLY A 135 -9.31 3.27 1.44
N ILE A 136 -8.54 3.03 2.51
CA ILE A 136 -7.15 3.42 2.65
C ILE A 136 -6.34 2.14 2.79
N ALA A 137 -5.34 1.95 1.93
CA ALA A 137 -4.28 0.99 2.16
C ALA A 137 -3.07 1.73 2.75
N ILE A 138 -2.56 1.26 3.88
CA ILE A 138 -1.31 1.70 4.48
C ILE A 138 -0.23 0.77 3.94
N VAL A 139 0.47 1.25 2.92
CA VAL A 139 1.56 0.56 2.24
C VAL A 139 2.78 1.45 2.28
N THR A 140 3.83 0.97 2.92
CA THR A 140 5.05 1.75 3.14
C THR A 140 5.95 1.65 1.91
N SER A 141 6.45 2.80 1.44
CA SER A 141 7.38 2.82 0.31
C SER A 141 8.68 2.08 0.59
N ILE A 142 9.17 1.35 -0.42
CA ILE A 142 10.51 0.75 -0.43
C ILE A 142 11.65 1.77 -0.34
N ARG A 143 11.35 3.08 -0.49
CA ARG A 143 12.33 4.15 -0.31
C ARG A 143 12.66 4.41 1.16
N ILE A 144 11.78 4.04 2.10
CA ILE A 144 11.98 4.36 3.53
C ILE A 144 13.30 3.81 4.08
N PRO A 145 13.67 2.53 3.85
CA PRO A 145 14.94 2.00 4.36
C PRO A 145 16.16 2.81 3.91
N ALA A 146 16.26 3.12 2.61
CA ALA A 146 17.37 3.88 2.07
C ALA A 146 17.41 5.32 2.59
N LEU A 147 16.25 5.98 2.76
CA LEU A 147 16.20 7.30 3.39
C LEU A 147 16.62 7.25 4.86
N TYR A 148 16.24 6.20 5.58
CA TYR A 148 16.59 6.02 6.98
C TYR A 148 18.09 5.76 7.16
N GLU A 149 18.69 4.91 6.33
CA GLU A 149 20.14 4.68 6.31
C GLU A 149 20.91 5.97 6.04
N LYS A 150 20.47 6.77 5.06
CA LYS A 150 21.08 8.07 4.78
C LYS A 150 20.97 9.01 5.97
N TRP A 151 19.81 9.08 6.61
CA TRP A 151 19.61 9.90 7.80
C TRP A 151 20.53 9.47 8.95
N LEU A 152 20.67 8.17 9.21
CA LEU A 152 21.58 7.62 10.22
C LEU A 152 23.03 8.05 9.94
N GLN A 153 23.50 7.93 8.70
CA GLN A 153 24.86 8.33 8.33
C GLN A 153 25.12 9.84 8.51
N GLU A 154 24.11 10.67 8.32
CA GLU A 154 24.23 12.13 8.40
C GLU A 154 24.02 12.69 9.82
N ASN A 155 23.32 11.96 10.70
CA ASN A 155 22.81 12.50 11.97
C ASN A 155 23.10 11.65 13.21
N CYS A 156 23.61 10.43 13.06
CA CYS A 156 23.92 9.54 14.18
C CYS A 156 25.36 9.06 14.10
N ASP A 157 26.07 9.14 15.23
CA ASP A 157 27.26 8.31 15.42
C ASP A 157 26.79 6.91 15.81
N LEU A 158 26.97 5.95 14.90
CA LEU A 158 26.51 4.57 15.12
C LEU A 158 27.25 3.89 16.26
N GLU A 159 28.46 4.36 16.63
CA GLU A 159 29.18 3.85 17.82
C GLU A 159 28.49 4.33 19.10
N GLU A 160 28.13 5.62 19.19
CA GLU A 160 27.45 6.20 20.35
C GLU A 160 26.06 5.56 20.59
N VAL A 161 25.28 5.36 19.52
CA VAL A 161 23.98 4.69 19.60
C VAL A 161 24.12 3.23 20.02
N ALA A 162 25.16 2.53 19.57
CA ALA A 162 25.41 1.15 19.95
C ALA A 162 25.81 1.01 21.43
N GLU A 163 26.62 1.95 21.95
CA GLU A 163 26.97 2.02 23.37
C GLU A 163 25.73 2.29 24.24
N GLU A 164 24.86 3.22 23.83
CA GLU A 164 23.63 3.54 24.55
C GLU A 164 22.65 2.35 24.58
N LEU A 165 22.47 1.66 23.44
CA LEU A 165 21.62 0.46 23.36
C LEU A 165 22.15 -0.69 24.23
N GLN A 166 23.47 -0.89 24.27
CA GLN A 166 24.08 -1.89 25.16
C GLN A 166 23.86 -1.56 26.63
N GLY A 167 23.90 -0.27 27.01
CA GLY A 167 23.57 0.19 28.35
C GLY A 167 22.13 -0.18 28.74
N ILE A 168 21.16 0.14 27.87
CA ILE A 168 19.73 -0.15 28.10
C ILE A 168 19.49 -1.65 28.24
N LEU A 169 20.05 -2.47 27.34
CA LEU A 169 19.87 -3.93 27.39
C LEU A 169 20.50 -4.54 28.65
N ALA A 170 21.65 -4.02 29.10
CA ALA A 170 22.28 -4.46 30.34
C ALA A 170 21.48 -4.06 31.59
N GLU A 171 20.78 -2.91 31.56
CA GLU A 171 19.86 -2.51 32.63
C GLU A 171 18.61 -3.40 32.68
N GLU A 172 17.99 -3.72 31.53
CA GLU A 172 16.86 -4.67 31.48
C GLU A 172 17.25 -6.06 31.98
N GLU A 173 18.41 -6.57 31.58
CA GLU A 173 18.91 -7.88 32.02
C GLU A 173 19.24 -7.87 33.52
N ALA A 174 19.71 -6.75 34.08
CA ALA A 174 19.94 -6.60 35.51
C ALA A 174 18.63 -6.51 36.32
N GLU A 175 17.58 -5.89 35.78
CA GLU A 175 16.25 -5.85 36.39
C GLU A 175 15.57 -7.23 36.38
N GLU A 176 15.63 -7.97 35.26
CA GLU A 176 15.08 -9.34 35.21
C GLU A 176 15.76 -10.29 36.21
N ASN A 177 17.08 -10.17 36.39
CA ASN A 177 17.83 -10.98 37.34
C ASN A 177 17.69 -10.54 38.81
N ALA A 178 17.13 -9.36 39.07
CA ALA A 178 16.88 -8.86 40.43
C ALA A 178 15.53 -9.32 41.00
N ASP A 179 14.62 -9.79 40.14
CA ASP A 179 13.28 -10.27 40.49
C ASP A 179 13.19 -11.83 40.62
N GLU A 180 14.30 -12.56 40.46
CA GLU A 180 14.45 -14.01 40.78
C GLU A 180 14.99 -14.26 42.22
#